data_AF-A0A6P1VQD4-F1
#
_entry.id   AF-A0A6P1VQD4-F1
#
_cell.length_a   1.000
_cell.length_b   1.000
_cell.length_c   1.000
_cell.angle_alpha   90.00
_cell.angle_beta   90.00
_cell.angle_gamma   90.00
#
_symmetry.space_group_name_H-M   'P 1'
#
loop_
_entity.id
_entity.type
_entity.pdbx_description
1 polymer ?
#
loop_
_entity_poly.entity_id
_entity_poly.type
_entity_poly.pdbx_seq_one_letter_code
_entity_poly.pdbx_strand_id
1 'polypeptide(L)'
;MVKLDKFLYRNTGLCFAVFFVFVLWAFWPRYFSDVLGQKEMRFHTHGITLTLWCILLIVQAYLIRTKHKRTHRLVGRFSYLLVPLIIITTINLKHFRMQGSNMLADRPYYSLALILNGLVLFTLLYGLAIYYRLTPLVHARYMVSTMFAFFTPVTDRIISRHFKPLLQFVPVLEGKPIAPVIGFAMADSLLLILLLWDWRTNRRLDVFPIALGLFVLYQASVLTFYHFAFWRAFGAWFVRLPLS
;
A
#
# COMPACT_ATOMS: atom_id res chain seq x y z
N MET A 1 -8.57 -19.20 -21.91
CA MET A 1 -8.17 -18.14 -20.97
C MET A 1 -6.66 -18.27 -20.69
N VAL A 2 -5.88 -17.19 -20.71
CA VAL A 2 -4.44 -17.26 -20.39
C VAL A 2 -4.29 -17.72 -18.93
N LYS A 3 -3.44 -18.73 -18.66
CA LYS A 3 -3.16 -19.15 -17.28
C LYS A 3 -2.56 -17.97 -16.50
N LEU A 4 -3.07 -17.71 -15.29
CA LEU A 4 -2.61 -16.59 -14.47
C LEU A 4 -1.09 -16.64 -14.25
N ASP A 5 -0.48 -17.82 -14.11
CA ASP A 5 0.97 -17.99 -13.98
C ASP A 5 1.75 -17.41 -15.16
N LYS A 6 1.26 -17.64 -16.39
CA LYS A 6 1.88 -17.12 -17.62
C LYS A 6 1.72 -15.60 -17.71
N PHE A 7 0.57 -15.08 -17.26
CA PHE A 7 0.35 -13.63 -17.16
C PHE A 7 1.30 -13.00 -16.14
N LEU A 8 1.38 -13.54 -14.93
CA LEU A 8 2.26 -13.05 -13.86
C LEU A 8 3.72 -13.07 -14.31
N TYR A 9 4.16 -14.14 -14.96
CA TYR A 9 5.53 -14.23 -15.45
C TYR A 9 5.87 -13.19 -16.54
N ARG A 10 4.91 -12.87 -17.43
CA ARG A 10 5.16 -12.00 -18.60
C ARG A 10 4.91 -10.52 -18.33
N ASN A 11 3.88 -10.21 -17.54
CA ASN A 11 3.27 -8.88 -17.46
C ASN A 11 3.37 -8.21 -16.08
N THR A 12 3.74 -8.93 -15.01
CA THR A 12 3.81 -8.32 -13.67
C THR A 12 4.73 -7.09 -13.62
N GLY A 13 5.85 -7.10 -14.35
CA GLY A 13 6.72 -5.92 -14.45
C GLY A 13 6.03 -4.71 -15.08
N LEU A 14 5.18 -4.94 -16.09
CA LEU A 14 4.37 -3.88 -16.70
C LEU A 14 3.30 -3.39 -15.72
N CYS A 15 2.63 -4.28 -14.99
CA CYS A 15 1.66 -3.90 -13.95
C CYS A 15 2.30 -3.01 -12.87
N PHE A 16 3.50 -3.38 -12.40
CA PHE A 16 4.26 -2.55 -11.45
C PHE A 16 4.66 -1.21 -12.05
N ALA A 17 5.09 -1.16 -13.31
CA ALA A 17 5.45 0.08 -13.98
C ALA A 17 4.24 1.01 -14.16
N VAL A 18 3.10 0.48 -14.59
CA VAL A 18 1.84 1.23 -14.71
C VAL A 18 1.41 1.78 -13.35
N PHE A 19 1.45 0.96 -12.30
CA PHE A 19 1.15 1.44 -10.95
C PHE A 19 2.13 2.54 -10.50
N PHE A 20 3.41 2.41 -10.80
CA PHE A 20 4.39 3.45 -10.48
C PHE A 20 4.11 4.76 -11.22
N VAL A 21 3.66 4.71 -12.48
CA VAL A 21 3.18 5.91 -13.20
C VAL A 21 2.00 6.56 -12.48
N PHE A 22 1.03 5.77 -11.99
CA PHE A 22 -0.07 6.30 -11.17
C PHE A 22 0.42 6.90 -9.84
N VAL A 23 1.44 6.31 -9.20
CA VAL A 23 2.09 6.89 -8.01
C VAL A 23 2.70 8.25 -8.35
N LEU A 24 3.48 8.35 -9.43
CA LEU A 24 4.07 9.62 -9.86
C LEU A 24 2.97 10.67 -10.13
N TRP A 25 1.91 10.30 -10.85
CA TRP A 25 0.79 11.21 -11.12
C TRP A 25 0.08 11.66 -9.84
N ALA A 26 -0.26 10.73 -8.95
CA ALA A 26 -0.98 11.01 -7.71
C ALA A 26 -0.20 11.96 -6.79
N PHE A 27 1.13 11.84 -6.75
CA PHE A 27 1.99 12.60 -5.85
C PHE A 27 2.70 13.79 -6.53
N TRP A 28 2.55 13.95 -7.85
CA TRP A 28 3.15 15.05 -8.61
C TRP A 28 2.93 16.41 -7.97
N PRO A 29 1.67 16.83 -7.69
CA PRO A 29 1.40 18.23 -7.38
C PRO A 29 1.82 18.68 -5.98
N ARG A 30 2.09 17.73 -5.08
CA ARG A 30 2.45 18.01 -3.68
C ARG A 30 3.88 17.61 -3.35
N TYR A 31 4.56 16.87 -4.22
CA TYR A 31 5.90 16.36 -3.95
C TYR A 31 6.79 16.50 -5.18
N PHE A 32 6.50 15.78 -6.28
CA PHE A 32 7.44 15.74 -7.41
C PHE A 32 7.56 17.06 -8.19
N SER A 33 6.55 17.93 -8.16
CA SER A 33 6.60 19.23 -8.84
C SER A 33 7.53 20.25 -8.17
N ASP A 34 7.86 20.05 -6.89
CA ASP A 34 8.73 20.94 -6.12
C ASP A 34 9.48 20.16 -5.04
N VAL A 35 10.35 19.25 -5.49
CA VAL A 35 11.14 18.41 -4.58
C VAL A 35 12.12 19.28 -3.78
N LEU A 36 12.80 20.23 -4.42
CA LEU A 36 13.82 21.06 -3.74
C LEU A 36 13.21 22.07 -2.75
N GLY A 37 11.94 22.46 -2.93
CA GLY A 37 11.23 23.33 -1.98
C GLY A 37 10.71 22.63 -0.72
N GLN A 38 10.71 21.29 -0.65
CA GLN A 38 10.27 20.56 0.54
C GLN A 38 11.30 20.64 1.68
N LYS A 39 11.07 21.54 2.64
CA LYS A 39 11.99 21.78 3.76
C LYS A 39 12.09 20.61 4.75
N GLU A 40 11.03 19.82 4.87
CA GLU A 40 10.92 18.75 5.87
C GLU A 40 11.48 17.42 5.33
N MET A 41 12.64 17.00 5.86
CA MET A 41 13.35 15.77 5.46
C MET A 41 12.49 14.49 5.56
N ARG A 42 11.46 14.50 6.42
CA ARG A 42 10.52 13.37 6.60
C ARG A 42 9.74 13.06 5.32
N PHE A 43 9.44 14.05 4.49
CA PHE A 43 8.79 13.83 3.20
C PHE A 43 9.75 13.18 2.21
N HIS A 44 11.02 13.58 2.22
CA HIS A 44 12.05 12.99 1.36
C HIS A 44 12.35 11.54 1.72
N THR A 45 12.62 11.25 2.98
CA THR A 45 12.96 9.88 3.41
C THR A 45 11.81 8.90 3.15
N HIS A 46 10.57 9.29 3.42
CA HIS A 46 9.38 8.51 3.05
C HIS A 46 9.20 8.38 1.52
N GLY A 47 9.30 9.49 0.79
CA GLY A 47 9.12 9.49 -0.67
C GLY A 47 10.18 8.65 -1.40
N ILE A 48 11.44 8.75 -0.98
CA ILE A 48 12.56 7.98 -1.53
C ILE A 48 12.36 6.49 -1.28
N THR A 49 12.03 6.08 -0.05
CA THR A 49 11.89 4.64 0.28
C THR A 49 10.74 3.99 -0.49
N LEU A 50 9.59 4.66 -0.64
CA LEU A 50 8.48 4.15 -1.47
C LEU A 50 8.78 4.17 -2.97
N THR A 51 9.54 5.16 -3.45
CA THR A 51 10.01 5.19 -4.85
C THR A 51 10.95 4.02 -5.12
N LEU A 52 11.92 3.78 -4.23
CA LEU A 52 12.81 2.63 -4.30
C LEU A 52 12.04 1.30 -4.24
N TRP A 53 10.96 1.22 -3.46
CA TRP A 53 10.10 0.03 -3.44
C TRP A 53 9.46 -0.24 -4.80
N CYS A 54 8.88 0.79 -5.43
CA CYS A 54 8.27 0.65 -6.75
C CYS A 54 9.31 0.24 -7.81
N ILE A 55 10.49 0.87 -7.79
CA ILE A 55 11.61 0.52 -8.68
C ILE A 55 12.04 -0.93 -8.44
N LEU A 56 12.17 -1.34 -7.17
CA LEU A 56 12.54 -2.70 -6.80
C LEU A 56 11.55 -3.71 -7.39
N LEU A 57 10.24 -3.50 -7.24
CA LEU A 57 9.21 -4.39 -7.80
C LEU A 57 9.36 -4.56 -9.33
N ILE A 58 9.55 -3.46 -10.06
CA ILE A 58 9.74 -3.46 -11.52
C ILE A 58 11.02 -4.24 -11.88
N VAL A 59 12.14 -3.93 -11.23
CA VAL A 59 13.45 -4.57 -11.47
C VAL A 59 13.38 -6.06 -11.15
N GLN A 60 12.76 -6.45 -10.04
CA GLN A 60 12.61 -7.86 -9.64
C GLN A 60 11.84 -8.66 -10.68
N ALA A 61 10.72 -8.11 -11.20
CA ALA A 61 9.94 -8.74 -12.26
C ALA A 61 10.72 -8.83 -13.59
N TYR A 62 11.45 -7.77 -13.95
CA TYR A 62 12.30 -7.76 -15.15
C TYR A 62 13.41 -8.83 -15.09
N LEU A 63 14.10 -8.97 -13.95
CA LEU A 63 15.18 -9.94 -13.77
C LEU A 63 14.68 -11.39 -13.89
N ILE A 64 13.47 -11.70 -13.40
CA ILE A 64 12.86 -13.02 -13.55
C ILE A 64 12.49 -13.30 -15.01
N ARG A 65 11.90 -12.31 -15.69
CA ARG A 65 11.53 -12.43 -17.11
C ARG A 65 12.74 -12.63 -18.00
N THR A 66 13.85 -11.96 -17.72
CA THR A 66 15.12 -12.09 -18.45
C THR A 66 16.00 -13.25 -17.96
N LYS A 67 15.48 -14.11 -17.06
CA LYS A 67 16.14 -15.30 -16.52
C LYS A 67 17.38 -15.04 -15.65
N HIS A 68 17.61 -13.80 -15.21
CA HIS A 68 18.71 -13.40 -14.30
C HIS A 68 18.39 -13.73 -12.83
N LYS A 69 18.12 -15.00 -12.53
CA LYS A 69 17.67 -15.45 -11.19
C LYS A 69 18.68 -15.17 -10.07
N ARG A 70 19.99 -15.22 -10.36
CA ARG A 70 21.05 -14.90 -9.38
C ARG A 70 20.98 -13.44 -8.95
N THR A 71 20.87 -12.54 -9.92
CA THR A 71 20.74 -11.09 -9.69
C THR A 71 19.42 -10.76 -9.01
N HIS A 72 18.31 -11.40 -9.41
CA HIS A 72 17.01 -11.27 -8.72
C HIS A 72 17.16 -11.54 -7.21
N ARG A 73 17.78 -12.68 -6.84
CA ARG A 73 18.03 -13.01 -5.43
C ARG A 73 18.94 -12.01 -4.72
N LEU A 74 19.99 -11.53 -5.39
CA LEU A 74 20.93 -10.57 -4.81
C LEU A 74 20.25 -9.22 -4.53
N VAL A 75 19.62 -8.65 -5.55
CA VAL A 75 18.88 -7.37 -5.44
C VAL A 75 17.69 -7.54 -4.49
N GLY A 76 17.05 -8.72 -4.47
CA GLY A 76 15.92 -9.01 -3.60
C GLY A 76 16.28 -8.90 -2.11
N ARG A 77 17.51 -9.23 -1.71
CA ARG A 77 17.97 -9.06 -0.31
C ARG A 77 17.94 -7.61 0.16
N PHE A 78 18.03 -6.64 -0.75
CA PHE A 78 17.88 -5.22 -0.40
C PHE A 78 16.51 -4.92 0.23
N SER A 79 15.47 -5.69 -0.11
CA SER A 79 14.14 -5.53 0.52
C SER A 79 14.15 -5.75 2.03
N TYR A 80 15.08 -6.56 2.57
CA TYR A 80 15.21 -6.75 4.02
C TYR A 80 15.67 -5.50 4.76
N LEU A 81 16.37 -4.59 4.08
CA LEU A 81 16.69 -3.26 4.62
C LEU A 81 15.60 -2.25 4.27
N LEU A 82 15.14 -2.26 3.01
CA LEU A 82 14.21 -1.27 2.49
C LEU A 82 12.84 -1.32 3.19
N VAL A 83 12.29 -2.51 3.47
CA VAL A 83 10.97 -2.63 4.11
C VAL A 83 10.96 -2.06 5.53
N PRO A 84 11.92 -2.38 6.42
CA PRO A 84 12.05 -1.67 7.70
C PRO A 84 12.17 -0.16 7.55
N LEU A 85 12.93 0.34 6.58
CA LEU A 85 13.04 1.79 6.33
C LEU A 85 11.71 2.41 5.89
N ILE A 86 10.92 1.74 5.06
CA ILE A 86 9.56 2.18 4.69
C ILE A 86 8.69 2.30 5.93
N ILE A 87 8.72 1.30 6.82
CA ILE A 87 7.94 1.30 8.07
C ILE A 87 8.35 2.50 8.93
N ILE A 88 9.65 2.64 9.23
CA ILE A 88 10.18 3.70 10.09
C ILE A 88 9.88 5.09 9.53
N THR A 89 10.17 5.33 8.25
CA THR A 89 9.97 6.65 7.63
C THR A 89 8.48 7.00 7.50
N THR A 90 7.62 6.03 7.26
CA THR A 90 6.16 6.25 7.20
C THR A 90 5.59 6.56 8.58
N ILE A 91 6.01 5.84 9.63
CA ILE A 91 5.62 6.13 11.02
C ILE A 91 6.10 7.53 11.42
N ASN A 92 7.35 7.88 11.11
CA ASN A 92 7.91 9.20 11.43
C ASN A 92 7.13 10.32 10.72
N LEU A 93 6.88 10.19 9.41
CA LEU A 93 6.10 11.17 8.67
C LEU A 93 4.65 11.27 9.19
N LYS A 94 4.03 10.14 9.53
CA LYS A 94 2.67 10.15 10.08
C LYS A 94 2.61 10.80 11.46
N HIS A 95 3.58 10.52 12.33
CA HIS A 95 3.72 11.18 13.62
C HIS A 95 3.83 12.70 13.46
N PHE A 96 4.77 13.16 12.64
CA PHE A 96 4.95 14.59 12.33
C PHE A 96 3.67 15.24 11.82
N ARG A 97 2.94 14.59 10.88
CA ARG A 97 1.69 15.13 10.33
C ARG A 97 0.52 15.13 11.31
N MET A 98 0.63 14.48 12.46
CA MET A 98 -0.39 14.51 13.51
C MET A 98 -0.10 15.53 14.61
N GLN A 99 1.10 16.12 14.64
CA GLN A 99 1.40 17.21 15.56
C GLN A 99 0.48 18.41 15.29
N GLY A 100 -0.11 18.97 16.34
CA GLY A 100 -1.08 20.06 16.25
C GLY A 100 -2.47 19.66 15.72
N SER A 101 -2.74 18.36 15.50
CA SER A 101 -4.09 17.91 15.12
C SER A 101 -5.07 17.98 16.29
N ASN A 102 -6.34 18.29 16.00
CA ASN A 102 -7.40 18.30 17.00
C ASN A 102 -7.75 16.87 17.43
N MET A 103 -7.17 16.41 18.55
CA MET A 103 -7.39 15.05 19.06
C MET A 103 -8.77 14.83 19.70
N LEU A 104 -9.65 15.84 19.74
CA LEU A 104 -11.06 15.65 20.07
C LEU A 104 -11.85 15.09 18.87
N ALA A 105 -11.38 15.34 17.65
CA ALA A 105 -11.97 14.88 16.40
C ALA A 105 -11.63 13.42 16.10
N ASP A 106 -12.46 12.76 15.29
CA ASP A 106 -12.28 11.38 14.85
C ASP A 106 -11.30 11.26 13.68
N ARG A 107 -11.19 12.31 12.85
CA ARG A 107 -10.40 12.28 11.61
C ARG A 107 -8.91 11.95 11.83
N PRO A 108 -8.20 12.47 12.86
CA PRO A 108 -6.81 12.09 13.11
C PRO A 108 -6.66 10.60 13.40
N TYR A 109 -7.58 10.01 14.16
CA TYR A 109 -7.58 8.57 14.50
C TYR A 109 -7.92 7.68 13.32
N TYR A 110 -8.91 8.08 12.50
CA TYR A 110 -9.19 7.45 11.22
C TYR A 110 -7.95 7.46 10.31
N SER A 111 -7.30 8.62 10.18
CA SER A 111 -6.10 8.75 9.37
C SER A 111 -4.93 7.95 9.93
N LEU A 112 -4.83 7.80 11.26
CA LEU A 112 -3.84 6.93 11.90
C LEU A 112 -4.08 5.47 11.54
N ALA A 113 -5.34 4.99 11.60
CA ALA A 113 -5.69 3.62 11.25
C ALA A 113 -5.39 3.33 9.77
N LEU A 114 -5.75 4.27 8.88
CA LEU A 114 -5.45 4.15 7.45
C LEU A 114 -3.96 3.91 7.18
N ILE A 115 -3.07 4.59 7.89
CA ILE A 115 -1.63 4.49 7.63
C ILE A 115 -1.00 3.31 8.38
N LEU A 116 -1.23 3.19 9.69
CA LEU A 116 -0.55 2.16 10.49
C LEU A 116 -1.10 0.76 10.22
N ASN A 117 -2.41 0.61 10.08
CA ASN A 117 -2.98 -0.71 9.77
C ASN A 117 -2.65 -1.10 8.32
N GLY A 118 -2.48 -0.12 7.42
CA GLY A 118 -1.97 -0.33 6.07
C GLY A 118 -0.51 -0.82 6.07
N LEU A 119 0.33 -0.30 6.97
CA LEU A 119 1.68 -0.83 7.18
C LEU A 119 1.65 -2.26 7.71
N VAL A 120 0.77 -2.57 8.68
CA VAL A 120 0.60 -3.94 9.18
C VAL A 120 0.23 -4.88 8.04
N LEU A 121 -0.75 -4.52 7.22
CA LEU A 121 -1.14 -5.28 6.03
C LEU A 121 0.05 -5.47 5.07
N PHE A 122 0.77 -4.39 4.73
CA PHE A 122 1.94 -4.45 3.86
C PHE A 122 2.99 -5.42 4.41
N THR A 123 3.32 -5.32 5.70
CA THR A 123 4.30 -6.17 6.37
C THR A 123 3.86 -7.63 6.40
N LEU A 124 2.58 -7.93 6.65
CA LEU A 124 2.05 -9.28 6.61
C LEU A 124 2.14 -9.89 5.20
N LEU A 125 1.69 -9.17 4.18
CA LEU A 125 1.76 -9.63 2.79
C LEU A 125 3.19 -9.82 2.31
N TYR A 126 4.09 -8.89 2.65
CA TYR A 126 5.51 -9.02 2.38
C TYR A 126 6.13 -10.21 3.14
N GLY A 127 5.81 -10.37 4.42
CA GLY A 127 6.26 -11.49 5.24
C GLY A 127 5.86 -12.84 4.64
N LEU A 128 4.61 -12.97 4.19
CA LEU A 128 4.11 -14.14 3.47
C LEU A 128 4.85 -14.35 2.13
N ALA A 129 5.13 -13.26 1.40
CA ALA A 129 5.91 -13.34 0.16
C ALA A 129 7.32 -13.91 0.41
N ILE A 130 7.99 -13.47 1.47
CA ILE A 130 9.34 -13.93 1.84
C ILE A 130 9.32 -15.34 2.44
N TYR A 131 8.29 -15.68 3.21
CA TYR A 131 8.10 -17.03 3.74
C TYR A 131 8.01 -18.05 2.59
N TYR A 132 7.18 -17.78 1.58
CA TYR A 132 7.02 -18.62 0.40
C TYR A 132 8.05 -18.35 -0.72
N ARG A 133 9.20 -17.73 -0.42
CA ARG A 133 10.25 -17.43 -1.44
C ARG A 133 10.78 -18.66 -2.19
N LEU A 134 10.68 -19.84 -1.58
CA LEU A 134 11.09 -21.11 -2.20
C LEU A 134 10.01 -21.69 -3.13
N THR A 135 8.82 -21.11 -3.16
CA THR A 135 7.68 -21.50 -3.98
C THR A 135 7.34 -20.34 -4.93
N PRO A 136 8.04 -20.21 -6.09
CA PRO A 136 8.09 -18.96 -6.86
C PRO A 136 6.72 -18.40 -7.29
N LEU A 137 5.77 -19.28 -7.61
CA LEU A 137 4.42 -18.89 -8.01
C LEU A 137 3.60 -18.33 -6.85
N VAL A 138 3.79 -18.84 -5.63
CA VAL A 138 3.13 -18.35 -4.40
C VAL A 138 3.78 -17.04 -3.99
N HIS A 139 5.12 -16.98 -3.97
CA HIS A 139 5.89 -15.76 -3.76
C HIS A 139 5.43 -14.62 -4.68
N ALA A 140 5.35 -14.86 -5.99
CA ALA A 140 4.96 -13.84 -6.96
C ALA A 140 3.56 -13.28 -6.72
N ARG A 141 2.60 -14.12 -6.30
CA ARG A 141 1.23 -13.69 -5.97
C ARG A 141 1.22 -12.79 -4.75
N TYR A 142 1.93 -13.15 -3.67
CA TYR A 142 2.03 -12.29 -2.49
C TYR A 142 2.78 -10.99 -2.79
N MET A 143 3.83 -11.01 -3.62
CA MET A 143 4.53 -9.80 -4.06
C MET A 143 3.58 -8.84 -4.80
N VAL A 144 2.73 -9.36 -5.70
CA VAL A 144 1.68 -8.55 -6.35
C VAL A 144 0.70 -8.01 -5.30
N SER A 145 0.30 -8.82 -4.32
CA SER A 145 -0.61 -8.40 -3.27
C SER A 145 -0.09 -7.22 -2.44
N THR A 146 1.22 -7.07 -2.27
CA THR A 146 1.80 -5.93 -1.53
C THR A 146 1.43 -4.56 -2.10
N MET A 147 1.11 -4.47 -3.40
CA MET A 147 0.67 -3.22 -4.02
C MET A 147 -0.64 -2.70 -3.44
N PHE A 148 -1.54 -3.60 -3.02
CA PHE A 148 -2.86 -3.21 -2.52
C PHE A 148 -2.79 -2.39 -1.23
N ALA A 149 -1.73 -2.59 -0.43
CA ALA A 149 -1.49 -1.77 0.76
C ALA A 149 -1.23 -0.28 0.44
N PHE A 150 -0.73 0.02 -0.78
CA PHE A 150 -0.47 1.38 -1.26
C PHE A 150 -1.53 1.87 -2.24
N PHE A 151 -2.56 1.08 -2.50
CA PHE A 151 -3.55 1.40 -3.54
C PHE A 151 -4.38 2.64 -3.16
N THR A 152 -4.86 2.69 -1.92
CA THR A 152 -5.70 3.79 -1.46
C THR A 152 -5.04 5.17 -1.44
N PRO A 153 -3.79 5.37 -0.97
CA PRO A 153 -3.18 6.69 -1.06
C PRO A 153 -2.99 7.16 -2.52
N VAL A 154 -2.82 6.25 -3.47
CA VAL A 154 -2.74 6.60 -4.91
C VAL A 154 -4.11 6.98 -5.44
N THR A 155 -5.11 6.11 -5.25
CA THR A 155 -6.46 6.34 -5.81
C THR A 155 -7.16 7.52 -5.16
N ASP A 156 -7.08 7.71 -3.84
CA ASP A 156 -7.68 8.86 -3.14
C ASP A 156 -7.19 10.19 -3.74
N ARG A 157 -5.86 10.34 -3.93
CA ARG A 157 -5.30 11.57 -4.49
C ARG A 157 -5.81 11.85 -5.91
N ILE A 158 -5.88 10.82 -6.76
CA ILE A 158 -6.37 10.96 -8.13
C ILE A 158 -7.86 11.29 -8.13
N ILE A 159 -8.68 10.54 -7.37
CA ILE A 159 -10.13 10.73 -7.30
C ILE A 159 -10.47 12.11 -6.73
N SER A 160 -9.88 12.48 -5.59
CA SER A 160 -10.12 13.75 -4.92
C SER A 160 -9.70 14.96 -5.77
N ARG A 161 -8.80 14.79 -6.74
CA ARG A 161 -8.35 15.85 -7.64
C ARG A 161 -9.13 15.89 -8.96
N HIS A 162 -9.35 14.74 -9.59
CA HIS A 162 -9.82 14.64 -10.98
C HIS A 162 -11.25 14.09 -11.11
N PHE A 163 -11.76 13.40 -10.10
CA PHE A 163 -13.07 12.73 -10.14
C PHE A 163 -13.94 13.08 -8.92
N LYS A 164 -13.94 14.37 -8.55
CA LYS A 164 -14.69 14.90 -7.40
C LYS A 164 -16.19 14.49 -7.36
N PRO A 165 -16.92 14.39 -8.48
CA PRO A 165 -18.31 13.95 -8.45
C PRO A 165 -18.50 12.55 -7.87
N LEU A 166 -17.49 11.68 -7.87
CA LEU A 166 -17.59 10.37 -7.23
C LEU A 166 -17.63 10.45 -5.69
N LEU A 167 -17.11 11.54 -5.11
CA LEU A 167 -17.06 11.72 -3.66
C LEU A 167 -18.44 11.93 -3.01
N GLN A 168 -19.49 12.20 -3.79
CA GLN A 168 -20.85 12.30 -3.26
C GLN A 168 -21.44 10.95 -2.86
N PHE A 169 -20.88 9.84 -3.37
CA PHE A 169 -21.38 8.48 -3.12
C PHE A 169 -20.66 7.77 -1.97
N VAL A 170 -19.67 8.42 -1.33
CA VAL A 170 -18.94 7.83 -0.21
C VAL A 170 -19.46 8.37 1.12
N PRO A 171 -19.30 7.60 2.21
CA PRO A 171 -19.55 8.09 3.56
C PRO A 171 -18.75 9.36 3.88
N VAL A 172 -19.28 10.17 4.78
CA VAL A 172 -18.70 11.44 5.23
C VAL A 172 -18.32 11.29 6.71
N LEU A 173 -17.11 11.72 7.06
CA LEU A 173 -16.64 11.81 8.45
C LEU A 173 -16.30 13.27 8.74
N GLU A 174 -17.02 13.87 9.69
CA GLU A 174 -16.86 15.27 10.12
C GLU A 174 -16.98 16.26 8.94
N GLY A 175 -18.03 16.10 8.13
CA GLY A 175 -18.30 16.95 6.97
C GLY A 175 -17.35 16.74 5.77
N LYS A 176 -16.40 15.80 5.85
CA LYS A 176 -15.45 15.51 4.76
C LYS A 176 -15.60 14.08 4.23
N PRO A 177 -15.70 13.87 2.90
CA PRO A 177 -15.77 12.55 2.30
C PRO A 177 -14.63 11.62 2.72
N ILE A 178 -14.94 10.33 2.85
CA ILE A 178 -13.96 9.26 3.07
C ILE A 178 -13.55 8.69 1.71
N ALA A 179 -12.81 9.48 0.93
CA ALA A 179 -12.37 9.12 -0.42
C ALA A 179 -11.66 7.74 -0.54
N PRO A 180 -10.90 7.24 0.46
CA PRO A 180 -10.33 5.89 0.41
C PRO A 180 -11.34 4.75 0.20
N VAL A 181 -12.63 4.94 0.49
CA VAL A 181 -13.68 3.91 0.29
C VAL A 181 -13.80 3.47 -1.17
N ILE A 182 -13.68 4.40 -2.13
CA ILE A 182 -13.68 4.02 -3.56
C ILE A 182 -12.43 3.20 -3.89
N GLY A 183 -11.28 3.60 -3.34
CA GLY A 183 -10.03 2.86 -3.50
C GLY A 183 -10.09 1.45 -2.92
N PHE A 184 -10.76 1.27 -1.78
CA PHE A 184 -11.04 -0.04 -1.19
C PHE A 184 -11.89 -0.90 -2.13
N ALA A 185 -13.03 -0.40 -2.60
CA ALA A 185 -13.91 -1.12 -3.51
C ALA A 185 -13.19 -1.53 -4.83
N MET A 186 -12.35 -0.64 -5.36
CA MET A 186 -11.53 -0.93 -6.54
C MET A 186 -10.51 -2.04 -6.26
N ALA A 187 -9.80 -1.97 -5.13
CA ALA A 187 -8.83 -2.99 -4.72
C ALA A 187 -9.48 -4.35 -4.45
N ASP A 188 -10.64 -4.39 -3.79
CA ASP A 188 -11.43 -5.60 -3.57
C ASP A 188 -11.86 -6.22 -4.89
N SER A 189 -12.37 -5.40 -5.82
CA SER A 189 -12.76 -5.86 -7.15
C SER A 189 -11.58 -6.49 -7.89
N LEU A 190 -10.40 -5.85 -7.85
CA LEU A 190 -9.19 -6.39 -8.48
C LEU A 190 -8.71 -7.69 -7.80
N LEU A 191 -8.71 -7.76 -6.47
CA LEU A 191 -8.35 -8.96 -5.73
C LEU A 191 -9.34 -10.11 -5.98
N LEU A 192 -10.63 -9.82 -6.04
CA LEU A 192 -11.67 -10.78 -6.42
C LEU A 192 -11.49 -11.28 -7.84
N ILE A 193 -11.17 -10.39 -8.80
CA ILE A 193 -10.86 -10.79 -10.18
C ILE A 193 -9.64 -11.73 -10.20
N LEU A 194 -8.57 -11.39 -9.48
CA LEU A 194 -7.37 -12.23 -9.39
C LEU A 194 -7.67 -13.59 -8.73
N LEU A 195 -8.47 -13.60 -7.67
CA LEU A 195 -8.93 -14.81 -6.98
C LEU A 195 -9.74 -15.72 -7.92
N LEU A 196 -10.76 -15.17 -8.58
CA LEU A 196 -11.62 -15.92 -9.48
C LEU A 196 -10.84 -16.41 -10.70
N TRP A 197 -9.90 -15.61 -11.21
CA TRP A 197 -9.00 -16.04 -12.30
C TRP A 197 -8.12 -17.20 -11.83
N ASP A 198 -7.43 -17.09 -10.70
CA ASP A 198 -6.53 -18.13 -10.21
C ASP A 198 -7.27 -19.43 -9.90
N TRP A 199 -8.46 -19.33 -9.31
CA TRP A 199 -9.33 -20.48 -9.06
C TRP A 199 -9.76 -21.13 -10.38
N ARG A 200 -10.21 -20.36 -11.38
CA ARG A 200 -10.62 -20.92 -12.69
C ARG A 200 -9.48 -21.57 -13.45
N THR A 201 -8.25 -21.04 -13.38
CA THR A 201 -7.12 -21.59 -14.17
C THR A 201 -6.32 -22.65 -13.47
N ASN A 202 -6.18 -22.56 -12.14
CA ASN A 202 -5.25 -23.38 -11.37
C ASN A 202 -5.92 -24.11 -10.20
N ARG A 203 -7.22 -23.87 -9.94
CA ARG A 203 -7.97 -24.40 -8.77
C ARG A 203 -7.28 -24.08 -7.44
N ARG A 204 -6.62 -22.93 -7.37
CA ARG A 204 -5.89 -22.44 -6.19
C ARG A 204 -6.72 -21.47 -5.36
N LEU A 205 -6.58 -21.58 -4.05
CA LEU A 205 -7.19 -20.71 -3.04
C LEU A 205 -6.18 -20.34 -1.92
N ASP A 206 -4.88 -20.50 -2.19
CA ASP A 206 -3.79 -20.39 -1.21
C ASP A 206 -3.32 -18.94 -0.98
N VAL A 207 -3.46 -18.04 -1.95
CA VAL A 207 -2.93 -16.66 -1.84
C VAL A 207 -3.99 -15.58 -1.89
N PHE A 208 -4.74 -15.45 -2.99
CA PHE A 208 -5.65 -14.32 -3.16
C PHE A 208 -6.81 -14.28 -2.17
N PRO A 209 -7.41 -15.41 -1.73
CA PRO A 209 -8.39 -15.39 -0.64
C PRO A 209 -7.81 -14.85 0.67
N ILE A 210 -6.57 -15.24 1.02
CA ILE A 210 -5.88 -14.74 2.21
C ILE A 210 -5.60 -13.24 2.07
N ALA A 211 -5.08 -12.82 0.92
CA ALA A 211 -4.80 -11.41 0.66
C ALA A 211 -6.07 -10.55 0.72
N LEU A 212 -7.18 -11.03 0.15
CA LEU A 212 -8.48 -10.37 0.24
C LEU A 212 -8.99 -10.32 1.69
N GLY A 213 -8.91 -11.42 2.43
CA GLY A 213 -9.30 -11.45 3.85
C GLY A 213 -8.51 -10.46 4.70
N LEU A 214 -7.18 -10.43 4.55
CA LEU A 214 -6.33 -9.45 5.21
C LEU A 214 -6.67 -8.02 4.80
N PHE A 215 -6.99 -7.79 3.53
CA PHE A 215 -7.37 -6.48 3.02
C PHE A 215 -8.72 -6.01 3.58
N VAL A 216 -9.72 -6.89 3.63
CA VAL A 216 -11.04 -6.62 4.24
C VAL A 216 -10.88 -6.35 5.75
N LEU A 217 -10.06 -7.12 6.46
CA LEU A 217 -9.75 -6.86 7.88
C LEU A 217 -9.09 -5.49 8.07
N TYR A 218 -8.16 -5.13 7.18
CA TYR A 218 -7.57 -3.79 7.16
C TYR A 218 -8.64 -2.71 6.95
N GLN A 219 -9.53 -2.85 5.96
CA GLN A 219 -10.61 -1.88 5.72
C GLN A 219 -11.55 -1.75 6.91
N ALA A 220 -11.99 -2.88 7.47
CA ALA A 220 -12.84 -2.91 8.65
C ALA A 220 -12.16 -2.17 9.80
N SER A 221 -10.86 -2.43 10.03
CA SER A 221 -10.09 -1.72 11.06
C SER A 221 -10.04 -0.20 10.80
N VAL A 222 -9.84 0.24 9.55
CA VAL A 222 -9.79 1.67 9.20
C VAL A 222 -11.14 2.37 9.43
N LEU A 223 -12.23 1.69 9.08
CA LEU A 223 -13.58 2.24 9.15
C LEU A 223 -14.21 2.17 10.55
N THR A 224 -13.60 1.42 11.48
CA THR A 224 -14.16 1.20 12.82
C THR A 224 -13.25 1.63 13.96
N PHE A 225 -11.92 1.56 13.82
CA PHE A 225 -11.01 1.72 14.96
C PHE A 225 -11.12 3.05 15.68
N TYR A 226 -11.40 4.13 14.97
CA TYR A 226 -11.54 5.46 15.57
C TYR A 226 -12.71 5.57 16.56
N HIS A 227 -13.68 4.64 16.53
CA HIS A 227 -14.76 4.56 17.52
C HIS A 227 -14.34 3.90 18.85
N PHE A 228 -13.24 3.14 18.86
CA PHE A 228 -12.85 2.38 20.05
C PHE A 228 -11.91 3.16 20.98
N ALA A 229 -12.17 3.07 22.28
CA ALA A 229 -11.37 3.74 23.31
C ALA A 229 -9.90 3.34 23.28
N PHE A 230 -9.57 2.05 23.03
CA PHE A 230 -8.19 1.59 22.96
C PHE A 230 -7.41 2.29 21.85
N TRP A 231 -8.03 2.51 20.69
CA TRP A 231 -7.39 3.15 19.55
C TRP A 231 -7.22 4.65 19.78
N ARG A 232 -8.20 5.30 20.41
CA ARG A 232 -8.10 6.71 20.79
C ARG A 232 -7.00 6.92 21.84
N ALA A 233 -6.89 6.03 22.82
CA ALA A 233 -5.81 6.03 23.80
C ALA A 233 -4.44 5.83 23.12
N PHE A 234 -4.34 4.85 22.21
CA PHE A 234 -3.14 4.62 21.41
C PHE A 234 -2.75 5.84 20.57
N GLY A 235 -3.69 6.47 19.87
CA GLY A 235 -3.40 7.67 19.07
C GLY A 235 -2.99 8.87 19.92
N ALA A 236 -3.57 9.05 21.11
CA ALA A 236 -3.16 10.09 22.05
C ALA A 236 -1.75 9.84 22.61
N TRP A 237 -1.41 8.59 22.92
CA TRP A 237 -0.05 8.19 23.27
C TRP A 237 0.92 8.42 22.12
N PHE A 238 0.55 8.01 20.90
CA PHE A 238 1.39 8.10 19.71
C PHE A 238 1.84 9.54 19.43
N VAL A 239 0.95 10.52 19.50
CA VAL A 239 1.27 11.94 19.25
C VAL A 239 2.16 12.56 20.33
N ARG A 240 2.18 11.98 21.54
CA ARG A 240 3.02 12.46 22.66
C ARG A 240 4.44 11.89 22.64
N LEU A 241 4.76 10.99 21.71
CA LEU A 241 6.10 10.42 21.64
C LEU A 241 7.12 11.52 21.26
N PRO A 242 8.30 11.55 21.91
CA PRO A 242 9.35 12.51 21.59
C PRO A 242 10.14 12.03 20.36
N LEU A 243 9.47 11.81 19.22
CA LEU A 243 10.09 11.42 17.94
C LEU A 243 10.61 12.63 17.13
N SER A 244 10.54 13.82 17.71
CA SER A 244 10.96 15.10 17.16
C SER A 244 11.22 16.10 18.27
#